data_AF-A0A0D0DSX8-F1
#
_entry.id   AF-A0A0D0DSX8-F1
#
_cell.length_a   1.000
_cell.length_b   1.000
_cell.length_c   1.000
_cell.angle_alpha   90.00
_cell.angle_beta   90.00
_cell.angle_gamma   90.00
#
_symmetry.space_group_name_H-M   'P 1'
#
loop_
_entity.id
_entity.type
_entity.pdbx_description
1 polymer ?
#
loop_
_entity_poly.entity_id
_entity_poly.type
_entity_poly.pdbx_seq_one_letter_code
_entity_poly.pdbx_strand_id
1 'polypeptide(L)'
;MNIVDCPKLQNLLLFIGGDLANADILHHTKLRELITERYKVEYAKMLTEIQNLLRHVSFTSDMWTTQNSKSFMTVTAHYCALDYKGCLILQSHLAAF
;
A
#
# COMPACT_ATOMS: atom_id res chain seq x y z
N MET A 1 -5.35 -8.84 -17.10
CA MET A 1 -4.26 -9.85 -17.17
C MET A 1 -3.51 -9.80 -15.84
N ASN A 2 -3.50 -10.90 -15.08
CA ASN A 2 -2.83 -10.95 -13.78
C ASN A 2 -1.36 -11.35 -13.99
N ILE A 3 -0.44 -10.44 -13.68
CA ILE A 3 0.99 -10.65 -13.95
C ILE A 3 1.56 -11.73 -13.02
N VAL A 4 1.06 -11.83 -11.79
CA VAL A 4 1.53 -12.77 -10.76
C VAL A 4 1.17 -14.22 -11.10
N ASP A 5 0.02 -14.43 -11.75
CA ASP A 5 -0.39 -15.75 -12.22
C ASP A 5 0.02 -16.04 -13.68
N CYS A 6 0.91 -15.23 -14.26
CA CYS A 6 1.36 -15.43 -15.63
C CYS A 6 2.27 -16.68 -15.71
N PRO A 7 1.89 -17.74 -16.45
CA PRO A 7 2.68 -18.97 -16.49
C PRO A 7 4.11 -18.75 -17.02
N LYS A 8 4.30 -17.79 -17.93
CA LYS A 8 5.62 -17.43 -18.46
C LYS A 8 6.52 -16.83 -17.38
N LEU A 9 5.97 -15.97 -16.52
CA LEU A 9 6.71 -15.37 -15.41
C LEU A 9 7.04 -16.43 -14.36
N GLN A 10 6.08 -17.29 -14.01
CA GLN A 10 6.29 -18.37 -13.04
C GLN A 10 7.38 -19.33 -13.51
N ASN A 11 7.33 -19.77 -14.77
CA ASN A 11 8.37 -20.63 -15.35
C ASN A 11 9.74 -19.95 -15.38
N LEU A 12 9.80 -18.64 -15.65
CA LEU A 12 11.04 -17.87 -15.57
C LEU A 12 11.60 -17.83 -14.14
N LEU A 13 10.72 -17.63 -13.15
CA LEU A 13 11.10 -17.61 -11.73
C LEU A 13 11.59 -18.97 -11.24
N LEU A 14 10.95 -20.07 -11.66
CA LEU A 14 11.42 -21.43 -11.37
C LEU A 14 12.77 -21.71 -12.04
N PHE A 15 12.96 -21.26 -13.29
CA PHE A 15 14.20 -21.45 -14.02
C PHE A 15 15.38 -20.70 -13.39
N ILE A 16 15.19 -19.45 -12.97
CA ILE A 16 16.22 -18.65 -12.30
C ILE A 16 16.41 -19.11 -10.85
N GLY A 17 15.34 -19.57 -10.22
CA GLY A 17 15.25 -19.84 -8.78
C GLY A 17 15.81 -21.15 -8.30
N GLY A 18 16.40 -22.00 -9.16
CA GLY A 18 17.21 -23.20 -8.84
C GLY A 18 16.56 -24.27 -7.96
N ASP A 19 16.30 -23.90 -6.71
CA ASP A 19 15.67 -24.70 -5.65
C ASP A 19 14.21 -24.27 -5.36
N LEU A 20 13.68 -23.28 -6.10
CA LEU A 20 12.32 -22.78 -5.91
C LEU A 20 11.29 -23.80 -6.40
N ALA A 21 10.41 -24.27 -5.52
CA ALA A 21 9.27 -25.11 -5.91
C ALA A 21 8.08 -24.24 -6.32
N ASN A 22 7.16 -24.82 -7.08
CA ASN A 22 5.91 -24.13 -7.46
C ASN A 22 5.09 -23.68 -6.24
N ALA A 23 5.20 -24.41 -5.12
CA ALA A 23 4.56 -24.06 -3.85
C ALA A 23 5.15 -22.78 -3.21
N ASP A 24 6.38 -22.42 -3.56
CA ASP A 24 7.05 -21.21 -3.05
C ASP A 24 6.67 -19.97 -3.86
N ILE A 25 6.08 -20.14 -5.05
CA ILE A 25 5.58 -19.04 -5.86
C ILE A 25 4.28 -18.53 -5.26
N LEU A 26 4.34 -17.31 -4.76
CA LEU A 26 3.20 -16.64 -4.14
C LEU A 26 2.08 -16.40 -5.15
N HIS A 27 0.98 -17.13 -5.03
CA HIS A 27 -0.23 -16.89 -5.82
C HIS A 27 -0.81 -15.49 -5.57
N HIS A 28 -1.49 -14.91 -6.57
CA HIS A 28 -2.08 -13.57 -6.43
C HIS A 28 -3.06 -13.48 -5.25
N THR A 29 -3.78 -14.56 -4.93
CA THR A 29 -4.71 -14.59 -3.80
C THR A 29 -3.95 -14.43 -2.50
N LYS A 30 -2.82 -15.14 -2.37
CA LYS A 30 -1.96 -15.05 -1.18
C LYS A 30 -1.26 -13.70 -1.09
N LEU A 31 -0.79 -13.16 -2.21
CA LEU A 31 -0.25 -11.81 -2.26
C LEU A 31 -1.28 -10.76 -1.85
N ARG A 32 -2.52 -10.87 -2.34
CA ARG A 32 -3.62 -9.99 -1.97
C ARG A 32 -3.93 -10.06 -0.48
N GLU A 33 -3.98 -11.26 0.09
CA GLU A 33 -4.14 -11.44 1.54
C GLU A 33 -3.02 -10.74 2.31
N LEU A 34 -1.76 -11.00 1.97
CA LEU A 34 -0.61 -10.41 2.66
C LEU A 34 -0.58 -8.87 2.55
N ILE A 35 -0.89 -8.32 1.37
CA ILE A 35 -1.02 -6.87 1.17
C ILE A 35 -2.15 -6.31 2.03
N THR A 36 -3.30 -6.99 2.08
CA THR A 36 -4.47 -6.55 2.87
C THR A 36 -4.16 -6.55 4.36
N GLU A 37 -3.54 -7.62 4.87
CA GLU A 37 -3.17 -7.71 6.28
C GLU A 37 -2.10 -6.67 6.64
N ARG A 38 -1.08 -6.48 5.78
CA ARG A 38 -0.08 -5.44 6.01
C ARG A 38 -0.70 -4.04 5.98
N TYR A 39 -1.60 -3.78 5.04
CA TYR A 39 -2.33 -2.52 4.95
C TYR A 39 -3.11 -2.23 6.23
N LYS A 40 -3.85 -3.19 6.78
CA LYS A 40 -4.61 -3.00 8.04
C LYS A 40 -3.69 -2.58 9.20
N VAL A 41 -2.52 -3.22 9.32
CA VAL A 41 -1.54 -2.91 10.37
C VAL A 41 -1.02 -1.49 10.22
N GLU A 42 -0.58 -1.09 9.02
CA GLU A 42 -0.06 0.25 8.77
C GLU A 42 -1.16 1.32 8.91
N TYR A 43 -2.38 1.03 8.48
CA TYR A 43 -3.52 1.92 8.60
C TYR A 43 -3.89 2.17 10.07
N ALA A 44 -3.91 1.14 10.89
CA ALA A 44 -4.16 1.27 12.33
C ALA A 44 -3.07 2.09 13.03
N LYS A 45 -1.80 1.90 12.63
CA LYS A 45 -0.67 2.69 13.11
C LYS A 45 -0.82 4.16 12.73
N MET A 46 -1.10 4.44 11.46
CA MET A 46 -1.35 5.79 10.96
C MET A 46 -2.50 6.47 11.72
N LEU A 47 -3.62 5.79 11.94
CA LEU A 47 -4.75 6.34 12.72
C LEU A 47 -4.34 6.68 14.15
N THR A 48 -3.57 5.81 14.80
CA THR A 48 -3.08 6.04 16.16
C THR A 48 -2.14 7.26 16.20
N GLU A 49 -1.24 7.38 15.22
CA GLU A 49 -0.35 8.55 15.10
C GLU A 49 -1.16 9.83 14.91
N ILE A 50 -2.11 9.83 13.96
CA ILE A 50 -2.97 10.99 13.66
C ILE A 50 -3.82 11.40 14.87
N GLN A 51 -4.41 10.45 15.61
CA GLN A 51 -5.22 10.72 16.80
C GLN A 51 -4.42 11.38 17.93
N ASN A 52 -3.13 11.05 18.04
CA ASN A 52 -2.25 11.62 19.06
C ASN A 52 -1.70 13.01 18.67
N LEU A 53 -1.92 13.47 17.45
CA LEU A 53 -1.51 14.80 17.02
C LEU A 53 -2.54 15.85 17.44
N LEU A 54 -2.07 16.95 18.02
CA LEU A 54 -2.88 18.07 18.50
C LEU A 54 -3.43 18.95 17.35
N ARG A 55 -4.22 18.36 16.43
CA ARG A 55 -5.07 19.03 15.42
C ARG A 55 -4.38 19.59 14.15
N HIS A 56 -3.12 19.25 13.87
CA HIS A 56 -2.42 19.71 12.65
C HIS A 56 -2.37 18.62 11.56
N VAL A 57 -3.53 18.29 10.99
CA VAL A 57 -3.66 17.36 9.86
C VAL A 57 -4.31 18.10 8.70
N SER A 58 -3.65 18.10 7.55
CA SER A 58 -4.19 18.60 6.28
C SER A 58 -4.51 17.43 5.37
N PHE A 59 -5.50 17.58 4.49
CA PHE A 59 -5.87 16.55 3.54
C PHE A 59 -5.81 17.11 2.12
N THR A 60 -5.29 16.32 1.20
CA THR A 60 -5.43 16.55 -0.24
C THR A 60 -6.40 15.50 -0.79
N SER A 61 -7.29 15.94 -1.69
CA SER A 61 -8.22 15.06 -2.38
C SER A 61 -7.96 15.15 -3.87
N ASP A 62 -7.37 14.11 -4.43
CA ASP A 62 -7.16 14.00 -5.87
C ASP A 62 -8.36 13.29 -6.49
N MET A 63 -9.04 13.95 -7.42
CA MET A 63 -10.22 13.42 -8.10
C MET A 63 -9.96 13.37 -9.60
N TRP A 64 -10.29 12.25 -10.22
CA TRP A 64 -10.17 12.11 -11.67
C TRP A 64 -11.23 11.16 -12.22
N THR A 65 -11.49 11.29 -13.51
CA THR A 65 -12.35 10.38 -14.27
C THR A 65 -11.52 9.64 -15.31
N THR A 66 -11.87 8.39 -15.56
CA THR A 66 -11.31 7.63 -16.69
C THR A 66 -12.12 7.87 -17.97
N GLN A 67 -11.55 7.53 -19.12
CA GLN A 67 -12.27 7.58 -20.41
C GLN A 67 -13.57 6.77 -20.43
N ASN A 68 -13.69 5.76 -19.56
CA ASN A 68 -14.90 4.95 -19.39
C ASN A 68 -15.88 5.55 -18.37
N SER A 69 -15.77 6.85 -18.09
CA SER A 69 -16.62 7.61 -17.15
C SER A 69 -16.65 7.07 -15.72
N LYS A 70 -15.66 6.26 -15.31
CA LYS A 70 -15.51 5.88 -13.90
C LYS A 70 -14.78 7.00 -13.16
N SER A 71 -15.42 7.52 -12.11
CA SER A 71 -14.85 8.51 -11.20
C SER A 71 -14.06 7.83 -10.09
N PHE A 72 -12.93 8.42 -9.74
CA PHE A 72 -12.05 8.01 -8.66
C PHE A 72 -11.79 9.21 -7.76
N MET A 73 -11.58 8.93 -6.48
CA MET A 73 -11.17 9.91 -5.49
C MET A 73 -10.10 9.27 -4.62
N THR A 74 -9.06 10.02 -4.33
CA THR A 74 -8.00 9.63 -3.42
C THR A 74 -7.81 10.70 -2.39
N VAL A 75 -7.75 10.30 -1.12
CA VAL A 75 -7.51 11.22 -0.01
C VAL A 75 -6.16 10.90 0.60
N THR A 76 -5.28 11.89 0.66
CA THR A 76 -3.98 11.80 1.33
C THR A 76 -3.97 12.70 2.56
N ALA A 77 -3.62 12.14 3.71
CA ALA A 77 -3.43 12.88 4.96
C ALA A 77 -1.98 13.33 5.07
N HIS A 78 -1.77 14.61 5.39
CA HIS A 78 -0.47 15.23 5.61
C HIS A 78 -0.41 15.78 7.03
N TYR A 79 0.64 15.44 7.77
CA TYR A 79 0.79 15.88 9.15
C TYR A 79 2.26 15.90 9.58
N CYS A 80 2.59 16.72 10.56
CA CYS A 80 3.93 16.74 11.14
C CYS A 80 3.99 15.80 12.36
N ALA A 81 5.00 14.95 12.42
CA ALA A 81 5.24 14.04 13.54
C ALA A 81 6.72 14.08 13.95
N LEU A 82 7.02 13.69 15.18
CA LEU A 82 8.40 13.55 15.62
C LEU A 82 8.95 12.20 15.15
N ASP A 83 10.18 12.20 14.62
CA ASP A 83 10.91 10.96 14.36
C ASP A 83 11.55 10.39 15.64
N TYR A 84 12.25 9.26 15.52
CA TYR A 84 12.94 8.61 16.65
C TYR A 84 14.06 9.45 17.29
N LYS A 85 14.49 10.53 16.64
CA LYS A 85 15.48 11.49 17.15
C LYS A 85 14.83 12.74 17.76
N GLY A 86 13.51 12.84 17.73
CA GLY A 86 12.77 14.03 18.17
C GLY A 86 12.79 15.17 17.15
N CYS A 87 13.14 14.91 15.89
CA CYS A 87 13.05 15.89 14.82
C CYS A 87 11.63 15.91 14.24
N LEU A 88 11.11 17.11 13.97
CA LEU A 88 9.82 17.26 13.31
C LEU A 88 9.94 16.92 11.82
N ILE A 89 9.17 15.94 11.37
CA ILE A 89 9.11 15.49 9.98
C ILE A 89 7.69 15.61 9.42
N LEU A 90 7.58 15.97 8.14
CA LEU A 90 6.32 15.92 7.42
C LEU A 90 6.07 14.47 6.97
N GLN A 91 4.95 13.90 7.39
CA GLN A 91 4.45 12.61 6.95
C GLN A 91 3.26 12.78 6.00
N SER A 92 3.14 11.87 5.03
CA SER A 92 2.03 11.82 4.09
C SER A 92 1.59 10.37 3.93
N HIS A 93 0.29 10.10 4.11
CA HIS A 93 -0.27 8.75 4.03
C HIS A 93 -1.56 8.73 3.23
N LEU A 94 -1.75 7.69 2.44
CA LEU A 94 -3.00 7.42 1.74
C LEU A 94 -4.09 7.06 2.77
N ALA A 95 -5.07 7.93 2.93
CA ALA A 95 -6.17 7.74 3.87
C ALA A 95 -7.35 6.99 3.26
N ALA A 96 -7.64 7.22 1.96
CA ALA A 96 -8.71 6.54 1.22
C ALA A 96 -8.42 6.52 -0.30
N PHE A 97 -8.88 5.48 -0.99
CA PHE A 97 -8.83 5.29 -2.44
C PHE A 97 -10.05 4.48 -2.91
#